data_AF-A0A0G0BDS0-F1
#
_entry.id   AF-A0A0G0BDS0-F1
#
_cell.length_a   1.000
_cell.length_b   1.000
_cell.length_c   1.000
_cell.angle_alpha   90.00
_cell.angle_beta   90.00
_cell.angle_gamma   90.00
#
_symmetry.space_group_name_H-M   'P 1'
#
loop_
_entity.id
_entity.type
_entity.pdbx_description
1 polymer ?
#
loop_
_entity_poly.entity_id
_entity_poly.type
_entity_poly.pdbx_seq_one_letter_code
_entity_poly.pdbx_strand_id
1 'polypeptide(L)'
;MIMKKFLFITYAFPPQLSPASISIAKILKYIYKSDWRATVICAKNETTLDLKDHALLNFIPKKEIYIKEVPSPEKNFFLRIFLYFITPLKQLPDLKSVWYFPASRAVKNIFKEQNFNLLFSWSSYIVSHIV
;
A
#
# COMPACT_ATOMS: atom_id res chain seq x y z
N MET A 1 25.60 -15.31 -3.88
CA MET A 1 24.16 -15.61 -3.85
C MET A 1 23.42 -14.43 -4.49
N ILE A 2 22.49 -14.67 -5.43
CA ILE A 2 21.82 -13.57 -6.16
C ILE A 2 20.79 -12.92 -5.24
N MET A 3 20.93 -11.61 -5.03
CA MET A 3 19.99 -10.82 -4.22
C MET A 3 18.62 -10.78 -4.89
N LYS A 4 17.58 -11.26 -4.19
CA LYS A 4 16.21 -11.31 -4.71
C LYS A 4 15.48 -10.01 -4.41
N LYS A 5 14.62 -9.56 -5.32
CA LYS A 5 13.83 -8.34 -5.18
C LYS A 5 12.35 -8.65 -5.07
N PHE A 6 11.70 -7.97 -4.15
CA PHE A 6 10.30 -8.15 -3.81
C PHE A 6 9.57 -6.82 -3.91
N LEU A 7 8.42 -6.80 -4.60
CA LEU A 7 7.57 -5.63 -4.72
C LEU A 7 6.30 -5.80 -3.90
N PHE A 8 6.08 -4.93 -2.93
CA PHE A 8 4.88 -4.86 -2.13
C PHE A 8 4.02 -3.68 -2.60
N ILE A 9 2.75 -3.91 -2.93
CA ILE A 9 1.81 -2.86 -3.35
C ILE A 9 0.69 -2.79 -2.33
N THR A 10 0.57 -1.66 -1.63
CA THR A 10 -0.46 -1.49 -0.59
C THR A 10 -0.74 -0.03 -0.29
N TYR A 11 -2.00 0.30 -0.06
CA TYR A 11 -2.36 1.61 0.50
C TYR A 11 -2.16 1.67 2.02
N ALA A 12 -2.02 0.53 2.71
CA ALA A 12 -1.91 0.43 4.16
C ALA A 12 -0.47 0.65 4.68
N PHE A 13 0.32 1.42 3.93
CA PHE A 13 1.72 1.75 4.23
C PHE A 13 2.01 3.24 3.88
N PRO A 14 2.89 3.99 4.60
CA PRO A 14 3.52 3.64 5.88
C PRO A 14 2.46 3.21 6.90
N PRO A 15 2.82 2.41 7.93
CA PRO A 15 1.83 1.73 8.75
C PRO A 15 0.74 2.68 9.21
N GLN A 16 -0.50 2.31 8.93
CA GLN A 16 -1.71 3.02 9.33
C GLN A 16 -2.25 2.36 10.60
N LEU A 17 -3.19 3.00 11.29
CA LEU A 17 -3.96 2.41 12.38
C LEU A 17 -4.97 1.36 11.84
N SER A 18 -4.44 0.34 11.18
CA SER A 18 -5.21 -0.75 10.58
C SER A 18 -4.54 -2.11 10.85
N PRO A 19 -5.31 -3.19 11.03
CA PRO A 19 -4.75 -4.54 11.16
C PRO A 19 -3.88 -4.94 9.96
N ALA A 20 -4.22 -4.49 8.76
CA ALA A 20 -3.45 -4.73 7.55
C ALA A 20 -2.02 -4.20 7.67
N SER A 21 -1.85 -2.99 8.19
CA SER A 21 -0.54 -2.36 8.41
C SER A 21 0.36 -3.14 9.36
N ILE A 22 -0.21 -3.79 10.38
CA ILE A 22 0.53 -4.66 11.31
C ILE A 22 1.07 -5.88 10.57
N SER A 23 0.25 -6.54 9.74
CA SER A 23 0.66 -7.69 8.95
C SER A 23 1.77 -7.33 7.97
N ILE A 24 1.65 -6.19 7.29
CA ILE A 24 2.67 -5.67 6.38
C ILE A 24 3.98 -5.40 7.12
N ALA A 25 3.92 -4.69 8.25
CA ALA A 25 5.10 -4.39 9.05
C ALA A 25 5.81 -5.67 9.53
N LYS A 26 5.05 -6.70 9.95
CA LYS A 26 5.61 -8.01 10.31
C LYS A 26 6.32 -8.68 9.14
N ILE A 27 5.69 -8.74 7.96
CA ILE A 27 6.31 -9.32 6.76
C ILE A 27 7.63 -8.61 6.44
N LEU A 28 7.61 -7.27 6.40
CA LEU A 28 8.80 -6.46 6.13
C LEU A 28 9.89 -6.64 7.19
N LYS A 29 9.52 -6.82 8.46
CA LYS A 29 10.43 -7.14 9.59
C LYS A 29 11.08 -8.52 9.47
N TYR A 30 10.59 -9.46 8.67
CA TYR A 30 11.27 -10.75 8.51
C TYR A 30 11.96 -10.88 7.16
N ILE A 31 11.41 -10.26 6.11
CA ILE A 31 12.03 -10.24 4.78
C ILE A 31 13.44 -9.65 4.82
N TYR A 32 13.69 -8.61 5.61
CA TYR A 32 15.03 -8.00 5.65
C TYR A 32 16.12 -8.93 6.21
N LYS A 33 15.75 -9.95 7.00
CA LYS A 33 16.70 -10.92 7.57
C LYS A 33 17.13 -11.98 6.57
N SER A 34 16.63 -11.91 5.34
CA SER A 34 16.92 -12.82 4.25
C SER A 34 17.64 -12.07 3.12
N ASP A 35 18.06 -12.77 2.06
CA ASP A 35 18.71 -12.14 0.88
C ASP A 35 17.74 -11.39 -0.04
N TRP A 36 16.60 -10.96 0.52
CA TRP A 36 15.55 -10.25 -0.19
C TRP A 36 15.61 -8.76 0.12
N ARG A 37 15.46 -7.95 -0.93
CA ARG A 37 15.23 -6.50 -0.83
C ARG A 37 13.78 -6.19 -1.15
N ALA A 38 13.14 -5.41 -0.27
CA ALA A 38 11.76 -5.00 -0.46
C ALA A 38 11.68 -3.60 -1.05
N THR A 39 10.86 -3.46 -2.09
CA THR A 39 10.31 -2.18 -2.55
C THR A 39 8.84 -2.14 -2.16
N VAL A 40 8.40 -1.09 -1.48
CA VAL A 40 7.01 -0.90 -1.08
C VAL A 40 6.45 0.29 -1.84
N ILE A 41 5.44 0.06 -2.69
CA ILE A 41 4.65 1.12 -3.32
C ILE A 41 3.43 1.36 -2.45
N CYS A 42 3.30 2.61 -1.98
CA CYS A 42 2.26 2.94 -1.04
C CYS A 42 1.67 4.33 -1.22
N ALA A 43 0.51 4.57 -0.58
CA ALA A 43 -0.18 5.83 -0.70
C ALA A 43 0.60 6.93 0.03
N LYS A 44 0.74 8.08 -0.61
CA LYS A 44 1.49 9.21 -0.06
C LYS A 44 0.69 9.87 1.07
N ASN A 45 1.34 10.01 2.22
CA ASN A 45 0.73 10.45 3.47
C ASN A 45 -0.11 11.74 3.36
N GLU A 46 0.41 12.76 2.69
CA GLU A 46 -0.26 14.05 2.61
C GLU A 46 -1.56 13.98 1.81
N THR A 47 -1.80 12.87 1.12
CA THR A 47 -2.90 12.71 0.16
C THR A 47 -3.87 11.58 0.52
N THR A 48 -3.61 10.78 1.57
CA THR A 48 -4.53 9.76 2.10
C THR A 48 -5.33 10.30 3.28
N LEU A 49 -6.51 9.73 3.54
CA LEU A 49 -7.34 10.09 4.69
C LEU A 49 -7.01 9.28 5.96
N ASP A 50 -6.17 8.27 5.86
CA ASP A 50 -5.89 7.34 6.96
C ASP A 50 -4.93 7.93 8.00
N LEU A 51 -5.17 7.59 9.28
CA LEU A 51 -4.26 7.92 10.37
C LEU A 51 -3.05 6.97 10.37
N LYS A 52 -1.86 7.54 10.56
CA LYS A 52 -0.61 6.78 10.68
C LYS A 52 -0.42 6.20 12.08
N ASP A 53 0.19 5.03 12.10
CA ASP A 53 0.81 4.45 13.28
C ASP A 53 2.33 4.64 13.19
N HIS A 54 2.81 5.71 13.82
CA HIS A 54 4.24 6.02 13.87
C HIS A 54 5.03 5.00 14.70
N ALA A 55 4.40 4.30 15.64
CA ALA A 55 5.09 3.30 16.46
C ALA A 55 5.49 2.09 15.61
N LEU A 56 4.64 1.69 14.66
CA LEU A 56 4.93 0.59 13.73
C LEU A 56 6.15 0.86 12.83
N LEU A 57 6.48 2.13 12.54
CA LEU A 57 7.68 2.49 11.77
C LEU A 57 8.98 2.09 12.49
N ASN A 58 8.96 2.01 13.82
CA ASN A 58 10.15 1.62 14.60
C ASN A 58 10.46 0.12 14.47
N PHE A 59 9.50 -0.69 14.03
CA PHE A 59 9.68 -2.13 13.85
C PHE A 59 10.23 -2.50 12.46
N ILE A 60 10.33 -1.53 11.56
CA ILE A 60 10.71 -1.72 10.17
C ILE A 60 12.12 -1.17 9.96
N PRO A 61 13.07 -1.97 9.46
CA PRO A 61 14.42 -1.51 9.23
C PRO A 61 14.48 -0.59 8.01
N LYS A 62 14.90 0.66 8.25
CA LYS A 62 14.76 1.77 7.30
C LYS A 62 15.78 1.74 6.15
N LYS A 63 16.92 1.05 6.29
CA LYS A 63 18.01 1.11 5.30
C LYS A 63 17.85 0.09 4.18
N GLU A 64 17.01 -0.92 4.38
CA GLU A 64 16.92 -2.11 3.55
C GLU A 64 15.63 -2.17 2.72
N ILE A 65 14.72 -1.22 2.94
CA ILE A 65 13.41 -1.16 2.31
C ILE A 65 13.30 0.15 1.54
N TYR A 66 13.08 0.04 0.23
CA TYR A 66 12.80 1.18 -0.61
C TYR A 66 11.31 1.48 -0.58
N ILE A 67 10.93 2.70 -0.17
CA ILE A 67 9.52 3.11 -0.09
C ILE A 67 9.26 4.11 -1.21
N LYS A 68 8.30 3.79 -2.07
CA LYS A 68 7.78 4.67 -3.11
C LYS A 68 6.39 5.13 -2.74
N GLU A 69 6.30 6.36 -2.25
CA GLU A 69 5.02 7.02 -1.99
C GLU A 69 4.40 7.54 -3.29
N VAL A 70 3.11 7.27 -3.48
CA VAL A 70 2.33 7.63 -4.66
C VAL A 70 1.11 8.43 -4.22
N PRO A 71 0.87 9.63 -4.78
CA PRO A 71 -0.27 10.45 -4.39
C PRO A 71 -1.60 9.72 -4.58
N SER A 72 -2.45 9.79 -3.56
CA SER A 72 -3.84 9.34 -3.61
C SER A 72 -4.76 10.51 -3.91
N PRO A 73 -5.70 10.39 -4.85
CA PRO A 73 -6.66 11.46 -5.10
C PRO A 73 -7.80 11.50 -4.06
N GLU A 74 -7.76 10.68 -3.00
CA GLU A 74 -8.76 10.60 -1.92
C GLU A 74 -9.09 11.94 -1.27
N LYS A 75 -8.11 12.82 -1.07
CA LYS A 75 -8.33 14.15 -0.46
C LYS A 75 -9.00 15.17 -1.38
N ASN A 76 -9.15 14.87 -2.67
CA ASN A 76 -9.83 15.79 -3.58
C ASN A 76 -11.33 15.82 -3.23
N PHE A 77 -11.78 16.96 -2.70
CA PHE A 77 -13.15 17.17 -2.23
C PHE A 77 -14.21 16.84 -3.30
N PHE A 78 -14.01 17.33 -4.52
CA PHE A 78 -14.93 17.09 -5.63
C PHE A 78 -14.96 15.63 -6.03
N LEU A 79 -13.80 14.98 -6.10
CA LEU A 79 -13.72 13.55 -6.40
C LEU A 79 -14.41 12.73 -5.32
N ARG A 80 -14.24 13.09 -4.04
CA ARG A 80 -14.86 12.39 -2.92
C ARG A 80 -16.39 12.50 -2.97
N ILE A 81 -16.92 13.69 -3.24
CA ILE A 81 -18.37 13.89 -3.43
C ILE A 81 -18.86 13.04 -4.62
N PHE A 82 -18.17 13.12 -5.76
CA PHE A 82 -18.53 12.35 -6.94
C PHE A 82 -18.51 10.84 -6.68
N LEU A 83 -17.46 10.34 -6.02
CA LEU A 83 -17.36 8.94 -5.63
C LEU A 83 -18.48 8.57 -4.66
N TYR A 84 -18.79 9.38 -3.65
CA TYR A 84 -19.86 9.10 -2.69
C TYR A 84 -21.21 8.79 -3.35
N PHE A 85 -21.54 9.48 -4.45
CA PHE A 85 -22.77 9.20 -5.20
C PHE A 85 -22.66 7.95 -6.10
N ILE A 86 -21.46 7.61 -6.57
CA ILE A 86 -21.25 6.56 -7.58
C ILE A 86 -20.84 5.23 -6.97
N THR A 87 -20.14 5.20 -5.83
CA THR A 87 -19.76 3.95 -5.15
C THR A 87 -20.96 3.07 -4.83
N PRO A 88 -22.10 3.59 -4.31
CA PRO A 88 -23.29 2.77 -4.07
C PRO A 88 -23.89 2.22 -5.37
N LEU A 89 -23.92 3.04 -6.42
CA LEU A 89 -24.46 2.65 -7.73
C LEU A 89 -23.62 1.55 -8.40
N LYS A 90 -22.31 1.55 -8.18
CA LYS A 90 -21.37 0.60 -8.78
C LYS A 90 -20.94 -0.53 -7.85
N GLN A 91 -21.51 -0.60 -6.64
CA GLN A 91 -21.12 -1.57 -5.60
C GLN A 91 -19.61 -1.61 -5.38
N LEU A 92 -18.94 -0.47 -5.54
CA LEU A 92 -17.50 -0.39 -5.37
C LEU A 92 -17.17 -0.46 -3.88
N PRO A 93 -16.43 -1.47 -3.42
CA PRO A 93 -16.30 -1.78 -2.00
C PRO A 93 -15.39 -0.81 -1.25
N ASP A 94 -14.51 -0.08 -1.95
CA ASP A 94 -13.46 0.73 -1.34
C ASP A 94 -13.25 2.07 -2.07
N LEU A 95 -13.34 3.18 -1.33
CA LEU A 95 -13.01 4.52 -1.82
C LEU A 95 -11.53 4.63 -2.22
N LYS A 96 -10.65 3.80 -1.66
CA LYS A 96 -9.22 3.76 -2.01
C LYS A 96 -8.96 3.19 -3.41
N SER A 97 -9.97 2.63 -4.07
CA SER A 97 -9.87 2.13 -5.45
C SER A 97 -9.40 3.20 -6.44
N VAL A 98 -9.63 4.49 -6.19
CA VAL A 98 -9.10 5.56 -7.06
C VAL A 98 -7.58 5.69 -7.05
N TRP A 99 -6.91 5.18 -6.00
CA TRP A 99 -5.45 5.11 -5.95
C TRP A 99 -4.87 4.04 -6.90
N TYR A 100 -5.69 3.11 -7.40
CA TYR A 100 -5.26 2.08 -8.34
C TYR A 100 -4.54 2.66 -9.57
N PHE A 101 -5.09 3.70 -10.18
CA PHE A 101 -4.52 4.29 -11.40
C PHE A 101 -3.13 4.92 -11.18
N PRO A 102 -2.93 5.83 -10.21
CA PRO A 102 -1.60 6.37 -9.95
C PRO A 102 -0.63 5.28 -9.46
N ALA A 103 -1.08 4.32 -8.66
CA ALA A 103 -0.25 3.19 -8.23
C ALA A 103 0.21 2.33 -9.42
N SER A 104 -0.71 1.95 -10.32
CA SER A 104 -0.40 1.14 -11.51
C SER A 104 0.62 1.83 -12.42
N ARG A 105 0.51 3.15 -12.61
CA ARG A 105 1.51 3.94 -13.35
C ARG A 105 2.88 3.90 -12.68
N ALA A 106 2.93 4.08 -11.35
CA ALA A 106 4.18 4.02 -10.60
C ALA A 106 4.82 2.62 -10.67
N VAL A 107 4.02 1.56 -10.52
CA VAL A 107 4.45 0.16 -10.69
C VAL A 107 5.08 -0.04 -12.06
N LYS A 108 4.37 0.34 -13.14
CA LYS A 108 4.88 0.20 -14.52
C LYS A 108 6.23 0.90 -14.72
N ASN A 109 6.42 2.08 -14.12
CA ASN A 109 7.70 2.79 -14.22
C ASN A 109 8.82 2.04 -13.48
N ILE A 110 8.55 1.55 -12.27
CA ILE A 110 9.56 0.81 -11.50
C ILE A 110 9.91 -0.52 -12.19
N PHE A 111 8.95 -1.21 -12.81
CA PHE A 111 9.22 -2.43 -13.58
C PHE A 111 10.09 -2.20 -14.81
N LYS A 112 10.16 -0.97 -15.35
CA LYS A 112 11.10 -0.62 -16.43
C LYS A 112 12.53 -0.48 -15.91
N GLU A 113 12.70 -0.04 -14.68
CA GLU A 113 13.99 0.24 -14.05
C GLU A 113 14.55 -0.97 -13.28
N GLN A 114 13.67 -1.82 -12.76
CA GLN A 114 14.01 -2.89 -11.83
C GLN A 114 13.22 -4.16 -12.15
N ASN A 115 13.92 -5.31 -12.11
CA ASN A 115 13.26 -6.62 -12.14
C ASN A 115 12.89 -7.05 -10.72
N PHE A 116 11.69 -7.58 -10.55
CA PHE A 116 11.22 -8.19 -9.29
C PHE A 116 11.03 -9.68 -9.47
N ASN A 117 11.41 -10.45 -8.46
CA ASN A 117 11.21 -11.90 -8.43
C ASN A 117 9.84 -12.28 -7.89
N LEU A 118 9.25 -11.41 -7.06
CA LEU A 118 7.97 -11.67 -6.41
C LEU A 118 7.19 -10.36 -6.25
N LEU A 119 5.89 -10.44 -6.56
CA LEU A 119 4.91 -9.39 -6.34
C LEU A 119 4.01 -9.81 -5.18
N PHE A 120 3.79 -8.91 -4.24
CA PHE A 120 2.80 -9.07 -3.18
C PHE A 120 1.83 -7.90 -3.21
N SER A 121 0.54 -8.23 -3.25
CA SER A 121 -0.55 -7.30 -3.05
C SER A 121 -1.41 -7.81 -1.91
N TRP A 122 -2.16 -6.90 -1.31
CA TRP A 122 -3.12 -7.23 -0.26
C TRP A 122 -4.53 -6.88 -0.73
N SER A 123 -5.46 -7.78 -0.48
CA SER A 123 -6.90 -7.53 -0.60
C SER A 123 -7.50 -7.40 0.79
N SER A 124 -8.48 -6.50 0.94
CA SER A 124 -9.28 -6.44 2.16
C SER A 124 -10.06 -7.73 2.34
N TYR A 125 -10.07 -8.24 3.56
CA TYR A 125 -10.96 -9.34 3.94
C TYR A 125 -12.39 -8.78 4.07
N ILE A 126 -13.37 -9.55 3.58
CA ILE A 126 -14.78 -9.23 3.83
C ILE A 126 -15.01 -9.41 5.34
N VAL A 127 -15.35 -8.33 6.02
CA VAL A 127 -15.81 -8.36 7.41
C VAL A 127 -17.33 -8.32 7.38
N SER A 128 -17.98 -9.46 7.67
CA SER A 128 -19.41 -9.49 7.98
C SER A 128 -19.58 -9.49 9.49
N HIS A 129 -20.29 -8.50 10.02
CA HIS A 129 -20.77 -8.51 11.40
C HIS A 129 -22.15 -9.17 11.54
N ILE A 130 -22.70 -9.70 10.44
CA ILE A 130 -23.89 -10.53 10.45
C ILE A 130 -23.42 -11.94 10.80
N VAL A 131 -23.50 -12.25 12.10
CA VAL A 131 -23.44 -13.61 12.65
C VAL A 131 -24.87 -14.00 13.01
#